data_AF-A0A963S853-F1
#
_entry.id   AF-A0A963S853-F1
#
_cell.length_a   1.000
_cell.length_b   1.000
_cell.length_c   1.000
_cell.angle_alpha   90.00
_cell.angle_beta   90.00
_cell.angle_gamma   90.00
#
_symmetry.space_group_name_H-M   'P 1'
#
loop_
_entity.id
_entity.type
_entity.pdbx_description
1 polymer ?
#
loop_
_entity_poly.entity_id
_entity_poly.type
_entity_poly.pdbx_seq_one_letter_code
_entity_poly.pdbx_strand_id
1 'polypeptide(L)'
;DMGFFVKNVENVQGDERDVIVFSSTFGRNAQGTFRRVFGVLGQAGGERRLNVAVTRARQKVILVTSIPVALISDLLSTRRQAASPRDFLQAYFEYARCVSEGELDAAAALLSRLTPEQRRAGTRHDGLGDGLEGAVADEIRAMGWEPSPVSDDGAFGLDFAIEDPRTGLYGIGIECDAPRHGLLTTARAREIWRPAVLRRSIPVIHRVSSHRWFHEPAFEQERLRTAITRALGAKS
;
A
#
# COMPACT_ATOMS: atom_id res chain seq x y z
N ASP A 1 -24.77 19.74 10.28
CA ASP A 1 -25.23 18.55 9.53
C ASP A 1 -24.54 18.43 8.18
N MET A 2 -23.75 17.37 8.02
CA MET A 2 -23.08 17.03 6.76
C MET A 2 -23.91 15.94 6.07
N GLY A 3 -24.93 16.36 5.32
CA GLY A 3 -25.83 15.47 4.60
C GLY A 3 -25.17 14.71 3.43
N PHE A 4 -25.96 13.86 2.78
CA PHE A 4 -25.63 13.22 1.50
C PHE A 4 -25.47 14.29 0.41
N PHE A 5 -24.45 14.15 -0.43
CA PHE A 5 -24.24 15.05 -1.55
C PHE A 5 -23.78 14.29 -2.79
N VAL A 6 -24.05 14.89 -3.95
CA VAL A 6 -23.51 14.46 -5.25
C VAL A 6 -22.70 15.63 -5.80
N LYS A 7 -21.42 15.39 -6.09
CA LYS A 7 -20.50 16.40 -6.62
C LYS A 7 -19.70 15.81 -7.78
N ASN A 8 -19.40 16.65 -8.77
CA ASN A 8 -18.41 16.33 -9.78
C ASN A 8 -17.01 16.31 -9.17
N VAL A 9 -16.12 15.48 -9.73
CA VAL A 9 -14.76 15.28 -9.23
C VAL A 9 -13.92 16.56 -9.15
N GLU A 10 -14.26 17.56 -9.97
CA GLU A 10 -13.63 18.89 -9.97
C GLU A 10 -13.93 19.71 -8.71
N ASN A 11 -15.09 19.46 -8.10
CA ASN A 11 -15.63 20.26 -7.01
C ASN A 11 -15.48 19.58 -5.64
N VAL A 12 -14.77 18.45 -5.59
CA VAL A 12 -14.49 17.73 -4.34
C VAL A 12 -13.21 18.30 -3.71
N GLN A 13 -13.39 19.28 -2.81
CA GLN A 13 -12.31 19.86 -2.01
C GLN A 13 -12.74 19.97 -0.55
N GLY A 14 -11.93 19.44 0.37
CA GLY A 14 -12.19 19.50 1.81
C GLY A 14 -13.36 18.62 2.30
N ASP A 15 -14.13 18.02 1.40
CA ASP A 15 -15.24 17.13 1.75
C ASP A 15 -14.78 15.69 1.90
N GLU A 16 -14.78 15.18 3.13
CA GLU A 16 -14.50 13.78 3.44
C GLU A 16 -15.76 13.05 3.91
N ARG A 17 -15.84 11.76 3.61
CA ARG A 17 -16.94 10.88 4.01
C ARG A 17 -16.40 9.49 4.35
N ASP A 18 -17.10 8.78 5.23
CA ASP A 18 -16.72 7.39 5.57
C ASP A 18 -16.77 6.50 4.33
N VAL A 19 -17.83 6.65 3.53
CA VAL A 19 -18.01 5.97 2.25
C VAL A 19 -18.17 7.00 1.14
N ILE A 20 -17.44 6.80 0.04
CA ILE A 20 -17.62 7.56 -1.21
C ILE A 20 -18.07 6.59 -2.30
N VAL A 21 -19.15 6.95 -2.98
CA VAL A 21 -19.55 6.29 -4.23
C VAL A 21 -18.92 7.06 -5.38
N PHE A 22 -17.92 6.45 -6.02
CA PHE A 22 -17.31 6.97 -7.22
C PHE A 22 -18.03 6.39 -8.43
N SER A 23 -18.87 7.20 -9.08
CA SER A 23 -19.58 6.78 -10.30
C SER A 23 -18.91 7.36 -11.54
N SER A 24 -18.65 6.52 -12.55
CA SER A 24 -18.25 7.00 -13.86
C SER A 24 -19.46 7.01 -14.80
N THR A 25 -19.71 8.13 -15.47
CA THR A 25 -20.81 8.26 -16.45
C THR A 25 -20.38 7.94 -17.89
N PHE A 26 -19.20 7.36 -18.07
CA PHE A 26 -18.65 7.01 -19.37
C PHE A 26 -18.88 5.53 -19.68
N GLY A 27 -19.12 5.21 -20.94
CA GLY A 27 -19.37 3.84 -21.38
C GLY A 27 -19.54 3.77 -22.90
N ARG A 28 -19.84 2.58 -23.41
CA ARG A 28 -20.22 2.42 -24.82
C ARG A 28 -21.54 3.14 -25.06
N ASN A 29 -21.65 3.83 -26.20
CA ASN A 29 -22.92 4.39 -26.64
C ASN A 29 -23.86 3.30 -27.17
N ALA A 30 -25.07 3.68 -27.59
CA ALA A 30 -26.06 2.76 -28.15
C ALA A 30 -25.55 1.99 -29.39
N GLN A 31 -24.57 2.54 -30.11
CA GLN A 31 -23.93 1.90 -31.26
C GLN A 31 -22.69 1.04 -30.87
N GLY A 32 -22.45 0.82 -29.58
CA GLY A 32 -21.31 0.04 -29.07
C GLY A 32 -19.96 0.75 -29.13
N THR A 33 -19.91 2.00 -29.59
CA THR A 33 -18.68 2.80 -29.69
C THR A 33 -18.30 3.37 -28.33
N PHE A 34 -17.03 3.22 -27.93
CA PHE A 34 -16.49 3.82 -26.72
C PHE A 34 -15.63 5.04 -27.03
N ARG A 35 -16.01 6.22 -26.53
CA ARG A 35 -15.23 7.46 -26.66
C ARG A 35 -14.35 7.65 -25.44
N ARG A 36 -13.03 7.81 -25.64
CA ARG A 36 -12.02 7.99 -24.59
C ARG A 36 -11.93 9.44 -24.08
N VAL A 37 -13.08 10.04 -23.75
CA VAL A 37 -13.17 11.43 -23.28
C VAL A 37 -13.53 11.40 -21.80
N PHE A 38 -12.52 11.46 -20.93
CA PHE A 38 -12.68 11.29 -19.47
C PHE A 38 -12.80 12.62 -18.70
N GLY A 39 -13.18 13.70 -19.39
CA GLY A 39 -13.20 15.05 -18.82
C GLY A 39 -11.87 15.41 -18.16
N VAL A 40 -11.91 16.05 -16.99
CA VAL A 40 -10.72 16.45 -16.23
C VAL A 40 -9.84 15.29 -15.74
N LEU A 41 -10.36 14.06 -15.70
CA LEU A 41 -9.56 12.89 -15.34
C LEU A 41 -8.66 12.44 -16.50
N GLY A 42 -9.02 12.79 -17.74
CA GLY A 42 -8.23 12.49 -18.93
C GLY A 42 -7.19 13.57 -19.27
N GLN A 43 -7.26 14.74 -18.63
CA GLN A 43 -6.37 15.87 -18.87
C GLN A 43 -5.16 15.85 -17.93
N ALA A 44 -4.13 16.65 -18.23
CA ALA A 44 -2.97 16.80 -17.36
C ALA A 44 -3.38 17.19 -15.91
N GLY A 45 -2.82 16.52 -14.92
CA GLY A 45 -3.22 16.66 -13.52
C GLY A 45 -4.48 15.89 -13.15
N GLY A 46 -5.11 15.18 -14.08
CA GLY A 46 -6.27 14.32 -13.84
C GLY A 46 -5.96 13.20 -12.84
N GLU A 47 -4.74 12.68 -12.84
CA GLU A 47 -4.24 11.72 -11.86
C GLU A 47 -4.25 12.28 -10.43
N ARG A 48 -3.95 13.57 -10.26
CA ARG A 48 -4.03 14.25 -8.95
C ARG A 48 -5.48 14.40 -8.51
N ARG A 49 -6.39 14.74 -9.43
CA ARG A 49 -7.83 14.84 -9.15
C ARG A 49 -8.42 13.48 -8.76
N LEU A 50 -8.03 12.42 -9.47
CA LEU A 50 -8.40 11.05 -9.12
C LEU A 50 -7.92 10.70 -7.70
N ASN A 51 -6.64 10.97 -7.41
CA ASN A 51 -6.09 10.71 -6.07
C ASN A 51 -6.86 11.47 -4.98
N VAL A 52 -7.15 12.76 -5.20
CA VAL A 52 -7.97 13.55 -4.26
C VAL A 52 -9.33 12.89 -4.06
N ALA A 53 -10.04 12.54 -5.14
CA ALA A 53 -11.37 11.96 -5.05
C ALA A 53 -11.41 10.63 -4.29
N VAL A 54 -10.43 9.76 -4.53
CA VAL A 54 -10.33 8.45 -3.88
C VAL A 54 -9.93 8.58 -2.41
N THR A 55 -8.99 9.48 -2.09
CA THR A 55 -8.49 9.66 -0.71
C THR A 55 -9.44 10.43 0.22
N ARG A 56 -10.54 10.99 -0.31
CA ARG A 56 -11.61 11.56 0.53
C ARG A 56 -12.46 10.51 1.26
N ALA A 57 -12.38 9.24 0.85
CA ALA A 57 -13.05 8.16 1.55
C ALA A 57 -12.24 7.75 2.78
N ARG A 58 -12.84 7.79 3.96
CA ARG A 58 -12.16 7.41 5.22
C ARG A 58 -12.16 5.89 5.43
N GLN A 59 -13.16 5.18 4.94
CA GLN A 59 -13.31 3.73 5.14
C GLN A 59 -13.40 2.97 3.82
N LYS A 60 -14.26 3.40 2.88
CA LYS A 60 -14.53 2.62 1.66
C LYS A 60 -14.85 3.49 0.45
N VAL A 61 -14.34 3.08 -0.71
CA VAL A 61 -14.81 3.56 -2.02
C VAL A 61 -15.65 2.48 -2.67
N ILE A 62 -16.82 2.85 -3.20
CA ILE A 62 -17.63 2.01 -4.06
C ILE A 62 -17.50 2.57 -5.48
N LEU A 63 -16.80 1.85 -6.36
CA LEU A 63 -16.67 2.21 -7.76
C LEU A 63 -17.83 1.62 -8.56
N VAL A 64 -18.64 2.48 -9.19
CA VAL A 64 -19.71 2.07 -10.11
C VAL A 64 -19.36 2.59 -11.49
N THR A 65 -19.16 1.70 -12.46
CA THR A 65 -18.69 2.08 -13.79
C THR A 65 -19.28 1.21 -14.89
N SER A 66 -19.56 1.84 -16.04
CA SER A 66 -19.86 1.16 -17.31
C SER A 66 -18.73 1.31 -18.33
N ILE A 67 -17.56 1.80 -17.88
CA ILE A 67 -16.38 1.94 -18.74
C ILE A 67 -15.82 0.54 -19.03
N PRO A 68 -15.59 0.18 -20.29
CA PRO A 68 -14.73 -0.97 -20.62
C PRO A 68 -13.29 -0.66 -20.22
N VAL A 69 -12.85 -1.13 -19.04
CA VAL A 69 -11.55 -0.80 -18.43
C VAL A 69 -10.38 -1.02 -19.39
N ALA A 70 -10.37 -2.14 -20.11
CA ALA A 70 -9.34 -2.47 -21.10
C ALA A 70 -9.20 -1.44 -22.25
N LEU A 71 -10.22 -0.59 -22.48
CA LEU A 71 -10.19 0.42 -23.54
C LEU A 71 -9.82 1.82 -23.05
N ILE A 72 -9.59 2.02 -21.75
CA ILE A 72 -9.20 3.34 -21.19
C ILE A 72 -7.83 3.77 -21.73
N SER A 73 -6.86 2.86 -21.69
CA SER A 73 -5.49 3.01 -22.19
C SER A 73 -4.95 1.65 -22.66
N ASP A 74 -3.71 1.61 -23.13
CA ASP A 74 -2.97 0.40 -23.51
C ASP A 74 -2.02 -0.10 -22.39
N LEU A 75 -2.13 0.44 -21.17
CA LEU A 75 -1.24 0.10 -20.04
C LEU A 75 -1.28 -1.40 -19.70
N LEU A 76 -2.48 -1.98 -19.65
CA LEU A 76 -2.67 -3.39 -19.27
C LEU A 76 -2.14 -4.34 -20.34
N SER A 77 -2.33 -4.01 -21.62
CA SER A 77 -1.92 -4.83 -22.75
C SER A 77 -0.42 -4.75 -23.05
N THR A 78 0.15 -3.54 -23.06
CA THR A 78 1.57 -3.32 -23.41
C THR A 78 2.51 -3.57 -22.24
N ARG A 79 1.98 -3.54 -21.02
CA ARG A 79 2.73 -3.60 -19.77
C ARG A 79 3.82 -2.53 -19.60
N ARG A 80 3.72 -1.42 -20.34
CA ARG A 80 4.59 -0.24 -20.18
C ARG A 80 4.38 0.44 -18.82
N GLN A 81 5.23 1.39 -18.50
CA GLN A 81 5.06 2.21 -17.30
C GLN A 81 3.91 3.20 -17.46
N ALA A 82 3.15 3.41 -16.39
CA ALA A 82 2.10 4.43 -16.35
C ALA A 82 2.73 5.83 -16.44
N ALA A 83 2.28 6.62 -17.41
CA ALA A 83 2.84 7.94 -17.68
C ALA A 83 1.76 9.00 -17.95
N SER A 84 0.54 8.58 -18.30
CA SER A 84 -0.57 9.47 -18.60
C SER A 84 -1.68 9.39 -17.55
N PRO A 85 -2.52 10.44 -17.39
CA PRO A 85 -3.67 10.42 -16.48
C PRO A 85 -4.60 9.22 -16.75
N ARG A 86 -4.76 8.84 -18.02
CA ARG A 86 -5.55 7.67 -18.43
C ARG A 86 -4.94 6.34 -17.99
N ASP A 87 -3.63 6.25 -17.88
CA ASP A 87 -2.95 5.04 -17.39
C ASP A 87 -3.27 4.84 -15.91
N PHE A 88 -3.15 5.90 -15.10
CA PHE A 88 -3.48 5.85 -13.68
C PHE A 88 -4.97 5.57 -13.47
N LEU A 89 -5.84 6.14 -14.30
CA LEU A 89 -7.27 5.83 -14.28
C LEU A 89 -7.54 4.35 -14.61
N GLN A 90 -6.93 3.82 -15.68
CA GLN A 90 -7.07 2.41 -16.06
C GLN A 90 -6.57 1.49 -14.95
N ALA A 91 -5.41 1.80 -14.37
CA ALA A 91 -4.83 1.00 -13.32
C ALA A 91 -5.67 1.01 -12.04
N TYR A 92 -6.22 2.16 -11.64
CA TYR A 92 -7.11 2.23 -10.49
C TYR A 92 -8.39 1.42 -10.68
N PHE A 93 -8.98 1.47 -11.88
CA PHE A 93 -10.22 0.72 -12.18
C PHE A 93 -9.95 -0.78 -12.20
N GLU A 94 -8.83 -1.20 -12.79
CA GLU A 94 -8.40 -2.61 -12.78
C GLU A 94 -8.11 -3.09 -11.36
N TYR A 95 -7.39 -2.29 -10.57
CA TYR A 95 -7.14 -2.60 -9.16
C TYR A 95 -8.44 -2.78 -8.37
N ALA A 96 -9.40 -1.85 -8.52
CA ALA A 96 -10.69 -1.92 -7.85
C ALA A 96 -11.48 -3.18 -8.26
N ARG A 97 -11.41 -3.58 -9.54
CA ARG A 97 -11.99 -4.83 -10.04
C ARG A 97 -11.37 -6.04 -9.36
N CYS A 98 -10.04 -6.18 -9.42
CA CYS A 98 -9.31 -7.31 -8.81
C CYS A 98 -9.64 -7.45 -7.32
N VAL A 99 -9.61 -6.34 -6.56
CA VAL A 99 -9.95 -6.35 -5.12
C VAL A 99 -11.41 -6.76 -4.90
N SER A 100 -12.35 -6.28 -5.73
CA SER A 100 -13.75 -6.64 -5.62
C SER A 100 -14.04 -8.10 -5.95
N GLU A 101 -13.24 -8.72 -6.81
CA GLU A 101 -13.35 -10.13 -7.21
C GLU A 101 -12.51 -11.07 -6.30
N GLY A 102 -11.71 -10.51 -5.38
CA GLY A 102 -10.83 -11.29 -4.51
C GLY A 102 -9.51 -11.72 -5.16
N GLU A 103 -9.18 -11.20 -6.34
CA GLU A 103 -7.91 -11.45 -7.05
C GLU A 103 -6.76 -10.61 -6.43
N LEU A 104 -6.46 -10.84 -5.15
CA LEU A 104 -5.51 -10.03 -4.38
C LEU A 104 -4.09 -10.07 -4.95
N ASP A 105 -3.64 -11.22 -5.46
CA ASP A 105 -2.33 -11.37 -6.09
C ASP A 105 -2.20 -10.53 -7.38
N ALA A 106 -3.26 -10.50 -8.19
CA ALA A 106 -3.29 -9.68 -9.40
C ALA A 106 -3.31 -8.18 -9.06
N ALA A 107 -4.03 -7.79 -8.00
CA ALA A 107 -4.04 -6.43 -7.49
C ALA A 107 -2.65 -6.00 -6.99
N ALA A 108 -1.97 -6.86 -6.22
CA ALA A 108 -0.62 -6.62 -5.73
C ALA A 108 0.38 -6.48 -6.90
N ALA A 109 0.35 -7.40 -7.87
CA ALA A 109 1.21 -7.34 -9.05
C ALA A 109 1.00 -6.07 -9.89
N LEU A 110 -0.23 -5.55 -9.95
CA LEU A 110 -0.53 -4.28 -10.62
C LEU A 110 0.07 -3.10 -9.84
N LEU A 111 -0.11 -3.05 -8.52
CA LEU A 111 0.46 -1.99 -7.67
C LEU A 111 1.99 -1.95 -7.79
N SER A 112 2.66 -3.10 -7.73
CA SER A 112 4.11 -3.18 -7.83
C SER A 112 4.66 -2.58 -9.13
N ARG A 113 3.87 -2.65 -10.21
CA ARG A 113 4.25 -2.07 -11.51
C ARG A 113 4.08 -0.56 -11.57
N LEU A 114 3.21 0.01 -10.73
CA LEU A 114 2.93 1.45 -10.67
C LEU A 114 3.90 2.21 -9.76
N THR A 115 4.60 1.52 -8.87
CA THR A 115 5.64 2.05 -7.98
C THR A 115 7.02 1.96 -8.62
N PRO A 116 7.54 3.02 -9.28
CA PRO A 116 8.87 3.02 -9.88
C PRO A 116 10.02 2.69 -8.91
N GLU A 117 9.84 2.92 -7.61
CA GLU A 117 10.88 2.75 -6.60
C GLU A 117 11.27 1.28 -6.38
N GLN A 118 10.36 0.33 -6.59
CA GLN A 118 10.66 -1.10 -6.50
C GLN A 118 11.67 -1.57 -7.56
N ARG A 119 11.78 -0.87 -8.71
CA ARG A 119 12.78 -1.21 -9.74
C ARG A 119 14.15 -0.54 -9.56
N ARG A 120 14.26 0.52 -8.74
CA ARG A 120 15.56 1.15 -8.42
C ARG A 120 16.24 0.53 -7.22
N ALA A 121 15.50 -0.18 -6.37
CA ALA A 121 16.06 -0.97 -5.28
C ALA A 121 16.36 -2.43 -5.68
N GLY A 122 15.81 -2.91 -6.81
CA GLY A 122 16.19 -4.17 -7.45
C GLY A 122 17.63 -4.26 -7.99
N THR A 123 18.52 -3.31 -7.68
CA THR A 123 19.97 -3.39 -7.95
C THR A 123 20.84 -3.43 -6.68
N ARG A 124 20.27 -3.79 -5.52
CA ARG A 124 21.06 -4.24 -4.36
C ARG A 124 20.34 -5.33 -3.55
N HIS A 125 20.31 -6.55 -4.10
CA HIS A 125 20.42 -7.78 -3.30
C HIS A 125 20.93 -8.93 -4.17
N ASP A 126 22.07 -8.70 -4.84
CA ASP A 126 22.93 -9.82 -5.25
C ASP A 126 23.66 -10.30 -3.99
N GLY A 127 23.21 -11.44 -3.44
CA GLY A 127 24.13 -12.45 -2.90
C GLY A 127 24.45 -12.49 -1.40
N LEU A 128 23.86 -11.67 -0.53
CA LEU A 128 23.93 -11.85 0.93
C LEU A 128 22.61 -11.37 1.53
N GLY A 129 21.71 -12.27 1.92
CA GLY A 129 20.60 -11.88 2.79
C GLY A 129 21.17 -11.17 4.01
N ASP A 130 20.66 -9.98 4.34
CA ASP A 130 21.16 -9.19 5.45
C ASP A 130 21.22 -10.08 6.71
N GLY A 131 22.42 -10.25 7.27
CA GLY A 131 22.63 -11.12 8.43
C GLY A 131 21.76 -10.72 9.62
N LEU A 132 21.33 -9.46 9.68
CA LEU A 132 20.36 -8.99 10.66
C LEU A 132 18.94 -9.54 10.39
N GLU A 133 18.43 -9.39 9.16
CA GLU A 133 17.10 -9.88 8.79
C GLU A 133 16.98 -11.38 9.06
N GLY A 134 18.00 -12.16 8.69
CA GLY A 134 18.06 -13.59 8.98
C GLY A 134 18.03 -13.89 10.49
N ALA A 135 18.88 -13.21 11.27
CA ALA A 135 18.93 -13.40 12.72
C ALA A 135 17.62 -13.00 13.42
N VAL A 136 16.95 -11.94 12.94
CA VAL A 136 15.65 -11.51 13.43
C VAL A 136 14.57 -12.53 13.07
N ALA A 137 14.56 -13.04 11.84
CA ALA A 137 13.62 -14.08 11.42
C ALA A 137 13.78 -15.36 12.26
N ASP A 138 15.02 -15.78 12.51
CA ASP A 138 15.29 -16.96 13.34
C ASP A 138 14.85 -16.76 14.79
N GLU A 139 15.04 -15.55 15.34
CA GLU A 139 14.56 -15.21 16.68
C GLU A 139 13.02 -15.25 16.77
N ILE A 140 12.33 -14.73 15.74
CA ILE A 140 10.86 -14.80 15.64
C ILE A 140 10.39 -16.25 15.56
N ARG A 141 11.04 -17.08 14.75
CA ARG A 141 10.76 -18.51 14.63
C ARG A 141 11.04 -19.27 15.92
N ALA A 142 12.08 -18.88 16.67
CA ALA A 142 12.38 -19.45 17.98
C ALA A 142 11.30 -19.14 19.02
N MET A 143 10.52 -18.07 18.85
CA MET A 143 9.30 -17.82 19.63
C MET A 143 8.08 -18.60 19.11
N GLY A 144 8.25 -19.40 18.06
CA GLY A 144 7.21 -20.17 17.39
C GLY A 144 6.38 -19.37 16.39
N TRP A 145 6.65 -18.09 16.14
CA TRP A 145 5.92 -17.27 15.17
C TRP A 145 6.51 -17.42 13.76
N GLU A 146 5.67 -17.34 12.72
CA GLU A 146 6.14 -17.35 11.34
C GLU A 146 6.25 -15.91 10.81
N PRO A 147 7.48 -15.41 10.55
CA PRO A 147 7.66 -14.09 9.97
C PRO A 147 7.32 -14.11 8.47
N SER A 148 6.27 -13.39 8.08
CA SER A 148 5.96 -13.19 6.67
C SER A 148 6.84 -12.05 6.14
N PRO A 149 7.72 -12.28 5.15
CA PRO A 149 8.50 -11.21 4.54
C PRO A 149 7.57 -10.25 3.81
N VAL A 150 7.70 -8.95 4.08
CA VAL A 150 6.86 -7.90 3.48
C VAL A 150 7.60 -7.14 2.37
N SER A 151 8.88 -7.44 2.16
CA SER A 151 9.84 -6.85 1.20
C SER A 151 9.23 -5.86 0.20
N ASP A 152 9.03 -4.63 0.65
CA ASP A 152 8.68 -3.48 -0.17
C ASP A 152 9.77 -2.43 0.03
N ASP A 153 10.59 -2.16 -0.98
CA ASP A 153 11.67 -1.17 -0.88
C ASP A 153 11.17 0.29 -0.84
N GLY A 154 9.86 0.49 -0.71
CA GLY A 154 9.21 1.79 -0.61
C GLY A 154 9.30 2.43 0.79
N ALA A 155 8.87 3.68 0.89
CA ALA A 155 8.87 4.44 2.13
C ALA A 155 8.02 3.82 3.26
N PHE A 156 7.22 2.79 2.97
CA PHE A 156 6.31 2.11 3.90
C PHE A 156 6.56 0.60 3.99
N GLY A 157 7.64 0.11 3.41
CA GLY A 157 7.98 -1.30 3.58
C GLY A 157 8.36 -1.66 5.00
N LEU A 158 8.16 -2.93 5.32
CA LEU A 158 8.65 -3.57 6.53
C LEU A 158 9.40 -4.82 6.09
N ASP A 159 10.34 -5.27 6.90
CA ASP A 159 11.08 -6.49 6.61
C ASP A 159 10.19 -7.71 6.88
N PHE A 160 9.49 -7.69 8.02
CA PHE A 160 8.57 -8.76 8.40
C PHE A 160 7.23 -8.24 8.92
N ALA A 161 6.20 -9.05 8.78
CA ALA A 161 4.97 -8.94 9.56
C ALA A 161 4.57 -10.30 10.11
N ILE A 162 3.90 -10.29 11.26
CA ILE A 162 3.38 -11.49 11.91
C ILE A 162 1.87 -11.37 11.98
N GLU A 163 1.18 -12.37 11.45
CA GLU A 163 -0.26 -12.50 11.51
C GLU A 163 -0.73 -12.82 12.93
N ASP A 164 -1.81 -12.17 13.36
CA ASP A 164 -2.55 -12.52 14.57
C ASP A 164 -3.59 -13.60 14.23
N PRO A 165 -3.38 -14.85 14.69
CA PRO A 165 -4.26 -15.98 14.36
C PRO A 165 -5.71 -15.79 14.82
N ARG A 166 -5.94 -14.91 15.79
CA ARG A 166 -7.29 -14.61 16.31
C ARG A 166 -8.12 -13.79 15.34
N THR A 167 -7.45 -13.00 14.48
CA THR A 167 -8.11 -12.04 13.57
C THR A 167 -7.88 -12.35 12.11
N GLY A 168 -6.84 -13.13 11.77
CA GLY A 168 -6.41 -13.36 10.39
C GLY A 168 -5.74 -12.13 9.75
N LEU A 169 -5.37 -11.13 10.55
CA LEU A 169 -4.76 -9.88 10.12
C LEU A 169 -3.37 -9.73 10.75
N TYR A 170 -2.52 -8.87 10.19
CA TYR A 170 -1.21 -8.57 10.78
C TYR A 170 -1.35 -7.87 12.13
N GLY A 171 -0.84 -8.50 13.19
CA GLY A 171 -0.84 -7.93 14.54
C GLY A 171 0.39 -7.07 14.84
N ILE A 172 1.53 -7.41 14.25
CA ILE A 172 2.78 -6.66 14.40
C ILE A 172 3.61 -6.66 13.13
N GLY A 173 4.23 -5.52 12.85
CA GLY A 173 5.18 -5.29 11.78
C GLY A 173 6.56 -5.00 12.36
N ILE A 174 7.59 -5.57 11.75
CA ILE A 174 8.97 -5.54 12.24
C ILE A 174 9.86 -4.92 11.17
N GLU A 175 10.66 -3.96 11.61
CA GLU A 175 11.58 -3.19 10.79
C GLU A 175 13.00 -3.30 11.35
N CYS A 176 13.96 -3.72 10.52
CA CYS A 176 15.39 -3.79 10.75
C CYS A 176 16.02 -2.47 10.29
N ASP A 177 16.30 -1.58 11.24
CA ASP A 177 16.68 -0.18 11.01
C ASP A 177 15.67 0.65 10.18
N ALA A 178 15.83 1.98 10.19
CA ALA A 178 14.91 2.83 9.43
C ALA A 178 15.14 2.72 7.90
N PRO A 179 14.08 2.77 7.06
CA PRO A 179 14.22 2.65 5.62
C PRO A 179 14.95 3.86 5.05
N ARG A 180 15.81 3.63 4.06
CA ARG A 180 16.52 4.70 3.36
C ARG A 180 15.71 5.17 2.16
N HIS A 181 14.86 6.18 2.38
CA HIS A 181 13.96 6.68 1.33
C HIS A 181 13.88 8.22 1.29
N GLY A 182 13.70 8.80 0.10
CA GLY A 182 13.59 10.26 -0.09
C GLY A 182 12.43 10.92 0.66
N LEU A 183 11.30 10.21 0.85
CA LEU A 183 10.15 10.66 1.63
C LEU A 183 10.44 10.69 3.13
N LEU A 184 11.48 9.98 3.57
CA LEU A 184 11.86 9.80 4.97
C LEU A 184 13.09 10.64 5.35
N THR A 185 13.38 11.70 4.60
CA THR A 185 14.52 12.60 4.84
C THR A 185 14.38 13.39 6.15
N THR A 186 13.16 13.72 6.56
CA THR A 186 12.91 14.47 7.80
C THR A 186 12.58 13.54 8.98
N ALA A 187 12.99 13.93 10.19
CA ALA A 187 12.65 13.20 11.42
C ALA A 187 11.13 13.10 11.62
N ARG A 188 10.38 14.15 11.28
CA ARG A 188 8.91 14.14 11.32
C ARG A 188 8.32 13.08 10.38
N ALA A 189 8.87 12.92 9.19
CA ALA A 189 8.42 11.89 8.26
C ALA A 189 8.68 10.48 8.82
N ARG A 190 9.88 10.23 9.37
CA ARG A 190 10.29 8.93 9.92
C ARG A 190 9.54 8.53 11.19
N GLU A 191 9.36 9.46 12.11
CA GLU A 191 8.96 9.15 13.49
C GLU A 191 7.48 9.48 13.78
N ILE A 192 6.84 10.36 12.98
CA ILE A 192 5.45 10.78 13.20
C ILE A 192 4.55 10.32 12.07
N TRP A 193 4.83 10.77 10.85
CA TRP A 193 3.92 10.55 9.71
C TRP A 193 3.90 9.09 9.27
N ARG A 194 5.06 8.50 8.98
CA ARG A 194 5.12 7.12 8.48
C ARG A 194 4.52 6.11 9.47
N PRO A 195 4.84 6.14 10.77
CA PRO A 195 4.19 5.25 11.73
C PRO A 195 2.67 5.47 11.80
N ALA A 196 2.18 6.71 11.66
CA ALA A 196 0.75 6.99 11.64
C ALA A 196 0.05 6.41 10.40
N VAL A 197 0.74 6.30 9.26
CA VAL A 197 0.21 5.64 8.06
C VAL A 197 0.22 4.13 8.23
N LEU A 198 1.34 3.54 8.66
CA LEU A 198 1.49 2.09 8.83
C LEU A 198 0.51 1.51 9.84
N ARG A 199 0.25 2.24 10.94
CA ARG A 199 -0.69 1.84 11.99
C ARG A 199 -2.14 1.69 11.54
N ARG A 200 -2.49 2.12 10.33
CA ARG A 200 -3.82 1.89 9.73
C ARG A 200 -4.02 0.43 9.33
N SER A 201 -2.94 -0.28 9.00
CA SER A 201 -3.00 -1.67 8.53
C SER A 201 -2.38 -2.66 9.52
N ILE A 202 -1.39 -2.21 10.31
CA ILE A 202 -0.68 -3.04 11.29
C ILE A 202 -0.65 -2.30 12.62
N PRO A 203 -1.39 -2.75 13.65
CA PRO A 203 -1.58 -1.99 14.89
C PRO A 203 -0.27 -1.64 15.62
N VAL A 204 0.71 -2.55 15.57
CA VAL A 204 2.00 -2.40 16.24
C VAL A 204 3.13 -2.44 15.22
N ILE A 205 4.06 -1.47 15.32
CA ILE A 205 5.30 -1.45 14.54
C ILE A 205 6.46 -1.44 15.51
N HIS A 206 7.39 -2.37 15.34
CA HIS A 206 8.60 -2.49 16.15
C HIS A 206 9.85 -2.33 15.30
N ARG A 207 10.79 -1.49 15.76
CA ARG A 207 12.09 -1.32 15.12
C ARG A 207 13.18 -2.04 15.91
N VAL A 208 13.88 -2.92 15.22
CA VAL A 208 15.12 -3.59 15.64
C VAL A 208 16.30 -2.76 15.14
N SER A 209 17.26 -2.46 16.02
CA SER A 209 18.47 -1.72 15.66
C SER A 209 19.61 -2.67 15.33
N SER A 210 20.23 -2.55 14.15
CA SER A 210 21.42 -3.33 13.78
C SER A 210 22.58 -3.15 14.77
N HIS A 211 22.84 -1.90 15.16
CA HIS A 211 23.87 -1.53 16.12
C HIS A 211 23.67 -2.23 17.47
N ARG A 212 22.44 -2.21 18.02
CA ARG A 212 22.17 -2.90 19.29
C ARG A 212 22.14 -4.41 19.14
N TRP A 213 21.64 -4.93 18.03
CA TRP A 213 21.67 -6.36 17.78
C TRP A 213 23.12 -6.90 17.76
N PHE A 214 24.06 -6.11 17.24
CA PHE A 214 25.47 -6.47 17.21
C PHE A 214 26.17 -6.31 18.57
N HIS A 215 25.94 -5.19 19.27
CA HIS A 215 26.67 -4.88 20.51
C HIS A 215 26.00 -5.41 21.79
N GLU A 216 24.68 -5.52 21.81
CA GLU A 216 23.85 -5.89 22.96
C GLU A 216 22.72 -6.87 22.53
N PRO A 217 23.06 -8.03 21.91
CA PRO A 217 22.09 -8.92 21.28
C PRO A 217 20.98 -9.38 22.22
N ALA A 218 21.32 -9.81 23.44
CA ALA A 218 20.35 -10.30 24.41
C ALA A 218 19.30 -9.22 24.78
N PHE A 219 19.72 -7.95 24.85
CA PHE A 219 18.82 -6.85 25.16
C PHE A 219 17.89 -6.55 23.99
N GLU A 220 18.42 -6.51 22.76
CA GLU A 220 17.61 -6.22 21.58
C GLU A 220 16.65 -7.38 21.25
N GLN A 221 17.08 -8.62 21.44
CA GLN A 221 16.25 -9.83 21.36
C GLN A 221 15.10 -9.77 22.38
N GLU A 222 15.38 -9.43 23.65
CA GLU A 222 14.34 -9.32 24.67
C GLU A 222 13.33 -8.21 24.35
N ARG A 223 13.78 -7.09 23.79
CA ARG A 223 12.89 -6.03 23.30
C ARG A 223 11.96 -6.51 22.19
N LEU A 224 12.49 -7.29 21.25
CA LEU A 224 11.71 -7.89 20.17
C LEU A 224 10.69 -8.89 20.73
N ARG A 225 11.14 -9.81 21.60
CA ARG A 225 10.28 -10.80 22.28
C ARG A 225 9.14 -10.14 23.05
N THR A 226 9.47 -9.12 23.84
CA THR A 226 8.49 -8.34 24.60
C THR A 226 7.47 -7.66 23.68
N ALA A 227 7.91 -7.09 22.56
CA ALA A 227 7.01 -6.42 21.62
C ALA A 227 6.04 -7.40 20.94
N ILE A 228 6.54 -8.56 20.48
CA ILE A 228 5.72 -9.61 19.87
C ILE A 228 4.72 -10.16 20.88
N THR A 229 5.18 -10.49 22.09
CA THR A 229 4.31 -11.03 23.16
C THR A 229 3.24 -10.02 23.56
N ARG A 230 3.56 -8.72 23.61
CA ARG A 230 2.57 -7.68 23.91
C ARG A 230 1.53 -7.51 22.80
N ALA A 231 1.93 -7.68 21.53
CA ALA A 231 1.04 -7.52 20.40
C ALA A 231 0.12 -8.74 20.19
N LEU A 232 0.68 -9.94 20.30
CA LEU A 232 0.01 -11.20 19.91
C LEU A 232 -0.36 -12.11 21.08
N GLY A 233 0.17 -11.84 22.28
CA GLY A 233 0.15 -12.76 23.42
C GLY A 233 1.32 -13.74 23.39
N ALA A 234 1.45 -14.54 24.45
CA ALA A 234 2.39 -15.66 24.46
C ALA A 234 1.85 -16.75 23.53
N LYS A 235 2.71 -17.29 22.66
CA LYS A 235 2.36 -18.47 21.87
C LYS A 235 2.42 -19.68 22.81
N SER A 236 1.28 -20.37 22.96
CA SER A 236 1.16 -21.53 23.84
C SER A 236 1.80 -22.77 23.25
#